data_AF-D1NU09-F1
#
_entry.id   AF-D1NU09-F1
#
_cell.length_a   1.000
_cell.length_b   1.000
_cell.length_c   1.000
_cell.angle_alpha   90.00
_cell.angle_beta   90.00
_cell.angle_gamma   90.00
#
_symmetry.space_group_name_H-M   'P 1'
#
loop_
_entity.id
_entity.type
_entity.pdbx_description
1 polymer ?
#
loop_
_entity_poly.entity_id
_entity_poly.type
_entity_poly.pdbx_seq_one_letter_code
_entity_poly.pdbx_strand_id
1 'polypeptide(L)'
;MAERKKLQVACALSLEPSVLIADEPTNHLDAPTRQELIDALQRFTGIGIVITHDVAVVNQLASRSYLLRQVHTDAGNCTVVEAYEGTWEIIEEQIKERNTTAQRQHSRAKAETKRLQAERVRRMEKTRAVAAASQRTPDRRDHDACKRKKFAKGGLDAGVSRNVARLEGRIAAAQRAQEGFVTATKRYDGAVRFDIVPSSRRELMHLEQGVIRLTSQEPLWDQADPDELPRYVARVDGNHVNLTRNRELTGHTLQHTSEALAIPRISVGHGTIS
;
A
#
# COMPACT_ATOMS: atom_id res chain seq x y z
N MET A 1 -35.85 -9.44 5.98
CA MET A 1 -34.60 -8.65 5.93
C MET A 1 -34.48 -7.86 4.63
N ALA A 2 -34.67 -8.48 3.46
CA ALA A 2 -34.60 -7.80 2.16
C ALA A 2 -35.56 -6.59 2.01
N GLU A 3 -36.82 -6.73 2.42
CA GLU A 3 -37.83 -5.65 2.33
C GLU A 3 -37.47 -4.40 3.14
N ARG A 4 -36.82 -4.57 4.31
CA ARG A 4 -36.37 -3.46 5.15
C ARG A 4 -35.31 -2.61 4.43
N LYS A 5 -34.37 -3.24 3.74
CA LYS A 5 -33.33 -2.52 2.97
C LYS A 5 -33.90 -1.78 1.78
N LYS A 6 -34.83 -2.42 1.03
CA LYS A 6 -35.57 -1.77 -0.05
C LYS A 6 -36.28 -0.51 0.46
N LEU A 7 -36.96 -0.60 1.60
CA LEU A 7 -37.64 0.54 2.21
C LEU A 7 -36.65 1.62 2.64
N GLN A 8 -35.52 1.27 3.27
CA GLN A 8 -34.49 2.24 3.66
C GLN A 8 -33.93 3.02 2.47
N VAL A 9 -33.58 2.32 1.38
CA VAL A 9 -33.08 2.97 0.17
C VAL A 9 -34.16 3.84 -0.47
N ALA A 10 -35.40 3.36 -0.55
CA ALA A 10 -36.51 4.13 -1.07
C ALA A 10 -36.77 5.40 -0.25
N CYS A 11 -36.74 5.30 1.08
CA CYS A 11 -36.84 6.46 1.98
C CYS A 11 -35.68 7.43 1.74
N ALA A 12 -34.44 6.95 1.66
CA ALA A 12 -33.27 7.78 1.42
C ALA A 12 -33.36 8.51 0.06
N LEU A 13 -33.77 7.82 -1.01
CA LEU A 13 -33.95 8.40 -2.34
C LEU A 13 -35.12 9.40 -2.38
N SER A 14 -36.18 9.17 -1.61
CA SER A 14 -37.35 10.07 -1.54
C SER A 14 -37.03 11.45 -0.94
N LEU A 15 -35.92 11.56 -0.20
CA LEU A 15 -35.44 12.82 0.35
C LEU A 15 -34.68 13.67 -0.69
N GLU A 16 -34.54 13.18 -1.92
CA GLU A 16 -33.81 13.82 -3.03
C GLU A 16 -32.43 14.33 -2.59
N PRO A 17 -31.60 13.49 -1.95
CA PRO A 17 -30.34 13.96 -1.39
C PRO A 17 -29.38 14.35 -2.52
N SER A 18 -28.54 15.35 -2.28
CA SER A 18 -27.45 15.69 -3.21
C SER A 18 -26.33 14.63 -3.20
N VAL A 19 -26.18 13.91 -2.08
CA VAL A 19 -25.18 12.86 -1.88
C VAL A 19 -25.83 11.65 -1.22
N LEU A 20 -25.64 10.47 -1.80
CA LEU A 20 -26.11 9.19 -1.26
C LEU A 20 -24.90 8.31 -0.97
N ILE A 21 -24.77 7.84 0.28
CA ILE A 21 -23.77 6.85 0.67
C ILE A 21 -24.50 5.55 0.99
N ALA A 22 -24.15 4.48 0.29
CA ALA A 22 -24.77 3.18 0.42
C ALA A 22 -23.70 2.14 0.78
N ASP A 23 -23.71 1.68 2.03
CA ASP A 23 -22.80 0.63 2.51
C ASP A 23 -23.46 -0.75 2.40
N GLU A 24 -22.84 -1.63 1.61
CA GLU A 24 -23.32 -2.97 1.27
C GLU A 24 -24.83 -3.06 0.96
N PRO A 25 -25.32 -2.27 -0.03
CA PRO A 25 -26.75 -2.11 -0.26
C PRO A 25 -27.41 -3.39 -0.79
N THR A 26 -26.63 -4.28 -1.41
CA THR A 26 -27.11 -5.54 -2.01
C THR A 26 -27.05 -6.75 -1.06
N ASN A 27 -26.47 -6.60 0.13
CA ASN A 27 -26.29 -7.72 1.04
C ASN A 27 -27.66 -8.28 1.52
N HIS A 28 -27.82 -9.60 1.50
CA HIS A 28 -29.04 -10.35 1.81
C HIS A 28 -30.23 -10.13 0.84
N LEU A 29 -29.99 -9.65 -0.39
CA LEU A 29 -31.00 -9.55 -1.45
C LEU A 29 -30.90 -10.73 -2.43
N ASP A 30 -32.04 -11.22 -2.88
CA ASP A 30 -32.13 -12.16 -4.00
C ASP A 30 -31.84 -11.44 -5.35
N ALA A 31 -31.50 -12.21 -6.38
CA ALA A 31 -31.04 -11.66 -7.65
C ALA A 31 -32.02 -10.66 -8.32
N PRO A 32 -33.35 -10.90 -8.36
CA PRO A 32 -34.30 -9.95 -8.95
C PRO A 32 -34.36 -8.63 -8.16
N THR A 33 -34.52 -8.72 -6.84
CA THR A 33 -34.54 -7.58 -5.91
C THR A 33 -33.24 -6.77 -5.97
N ARG A 34 -32.10 -7.44 -6.13
CA ARG A 34 -30.81 -6.78 -6.31
C ARG A 34 -30.79 -5.96 -7.60
N GLN A 35 -31.31 -6.50 -8.70
CA GLN A 35 -31.36 -5.76 -9.97
C GLN A 35 -32.27 -4.54 -9.88
N GLU A 36 -33.45 -4.66 -9.27
CA GLU A 36 -34.36 -3.52 -9.06
C GLU A 36 -33.71 -2.40 -8.26
N LEU A 37 -32.91 -2.75 -7.23
CA LEU A 37 -32.16 -1.79 -6.44
C LEU A 37 -31.06 -1.11 -7.27
N ILE A 38 -30.31 -1.88 -8.06
CA ILE A 38 -29.29 -1.34 -8.96
C ILE A 38 -29.93 -0.35 -9.94
N ASP A 39 -31.04 -0.74 -10.58
CA ASP A 39 -31.77 0.12 -11.53
C ASP A 39 -32.26 1.42 -10.87
N ALA A 40 -32.70 1.36 -9.61
CA ALA A 40 -33.08 2.55 -8.84
C ALA A 40 -31.88 3.46 -8.57
N LEU A 41 -30.73 2.88 -8.18
CA LEU A 41 -29.49 3.62 -7.94
C LEU A 41 -28.90 4.22 -9.22
N GLN A 42 -29.05 3.57 -10.38
CA GLN A 42 -28.63 4.12 -11.68
C GLN A 42 -29.39 5.38 -12.08
N ARG A 43 -30.64 5.53 -11.62
CA ARG A 43 -31.48 6.71 -11.92
C ARG A 43 -31.20 7.88 -10.98
N PHE A 44 -30.40 7.69 -9.94
CA PHE A 44 -30.05 8.75 -9.02
C PHE A 44 -29.13 9.76 -9.71
N THR A 45 -29.53 11.03 -9.71
CA THR A 45 -28.84 12.12 -10.44
C THR A 45 -27.81 12.87 -9.58
N GLY A 46 -27.74 12.57 -8.28
CA GLY A 46 -26.78 13.15 -7.35
C GLY A 46 -25.43 12.41 -7.34
N ILE A 47 -24.65 12.65 -6.28
CA ILE A 47 -23.37 11.96 -6.06
C ILE A 47 -23.62 10.67 -5.28
N GLY A 48 -23.50 9.52 -5.94
CA GLY A 48 -23.61 8.20 -5.30
C GLY A 48 -22.24 7.64 -4.90
N ILE A 49 -22.07 7.30 -3.63
CA ILE A 49 -20.94 6.53 -3.12
C ILE A 49 -21.47 5.16 -2.68
N VAL A 50 -21.04 4.12 -3.39
CA VAL A 50 -21.42 2.74 -3.07
C VAL A 50 -20.19 2.01 -2.54
N ILE A 51 -20.31 1.45 -1.34
CA ILE A 51 -19.30 0.58 -0.74
C ILE A 51 -19.82 -0.85 -0.90
N THR A 52 -19.10 -1.67 -1.66
CA THR A 52 -19.52 -3.06 -1.88
C THR A 52 -18.34 -3.94 -2.29
N HIS A 53 -18.43 -5.22 -1.94
CA HIS A 53 -17.59 -6.28 -2.47
C HIS A 53 -18.18 -6.98 -3.72
N ASP A 54 -19.39 -6.60 -4.16
CA ASP A 54 -20.07 -7.20 -5.32
C ASP A 54 -19.60 -6.58 -6.64
N VAL A 55 -18.82 -7.35 -7.40
CA VAL A 55 -18.30 -6.96 -8.72
C VAL A 55 -19.42 -6.60 -9.71
N ALA A 56 -20.57 -7.27 -9.65
CA ALA A 56 -21.68 -7.00 -10.56
C ALA A 56 -22.32 -5.64 -10.30
N VAL A 57 -22.32 -5.18 -9.04
CA VAL A 57 -22.79 -3.84 -8.66
C VAL A 57 -21.80 -2.78 -9.14
N VAL A 58 -20.50 -3.01 -8.91
CA VAL A 58 -19.44 -2.11 -9.39
C VAL A 58 -19.51 -1.94 -10.90
N ASN A 59 -19.65 -3.04 -11.65
CA ASN A 59 -19.73 -3.00 -13.11
C ASN A 59 -20.96 -2.24 -13.64
N GLN A 60 -22.06 -2.22 -12.90
CA GLN A 60 -23.31 -1.58 -13.34
C GLN A 60 -23.46 -0.13 -12.86
N LEU A 61 -22.84 0.25 -11.73
CA LEU A 61 -23.02 1.57 -11.11
C LEU A 61 -21.78 2.46 -11.19
N ALA A 62 -20.58 1.89 -11.17
CA ALA A 62 -19.37 2.67 -10.95
C ALA A 62 -18.93 3.40 -12.22
N SER A 63 -18.86 4.74 -12.12
CA SER A 63 -18.11 5.57 -13.08
C SER A 63 -16.63 5.70 -12.69
N ARG A 64 -16.36 5.68 -11.38
CA ARG A 64 -15.03 5.73 -10.77
C ARG A 64 -15.01 4.76 -9.61
N SER A 65 -13.90 4.06 -9.42
CA SER A 65 -13.76 3.03 -8.41
C SER A 65 -12.55 3.30 -7.53
N TYR A 66 -12.69 3.05 -6.23
CA TYR A 66 -11.61 3.19 -5.27
C TYR A 66 -11.34 1.84 -4.63
N LEU A 67 -10.15 1.28 -4.85
CA LEU A 67 -9.74 0.02 -4.22
C LEU A 67 -8.93 0.32 -2.96
N LEU A 68 -9.37 -0.24 -1.85
CA LEU A 68 -8.63 -0.22 -0.59
C LEU A 68 -7.70 -1.43 -0.57
N ARG A 69 -6.39 -1.19 -0.65
CA ARG A 69 -5.38 -2.24 -0.58
C ARG A 69 -4.52 -2.06 0.66
N GLN A 70 -4.42 -3.11 1.47
CA GLN A 70 -3.51 -3.11 2.60
C GLN A 70 -2.07 -3.36 2.10
N VAL A 71 -1.18 -2.43 2.43
CA VAL A 71 0.24 -2.46 2.10
C VAL A 71 1.02 -2.45 3.41
N HIS A 72 2.13 -3.16 3.43
CA HIS A 72 3.03 -3.13 4.58
C HIS A 72 4.32 -2.44 4.14
N THR A 73 4.76 -1.47 4.93
CA THR A 73 5.95 -0.66 4.67
C THR A 73 6.86 -0.69 5.90
N ASP A 74 8.09 -0.22 5.75
CA ASP A 74 9.04 -0.10 6.88
C ASP A 74 8.50 0.80 8.01
N ALA A 75 7.58 1.72 7.68
CA ALA A 75 6.95 2.66 8.60
C ALA A 75 5.62 2.17 9.22
N GLY A 76 5.11 0.99 8.85
CA GLY A 76 3.83 0.44 9.34
C GLY A 76 2.91 -0.10 8.24
N ASN A 77 1.72 -0.58 8.61
CA ASN A 77 0.68 -0.88 7.62
C ASN A 77 0.10 0.43 7.08
N CYS A 78 -0.31 0.41 5.82
CA CYS A 78 -1.10 1.48 5.27
C CYS A 78 -2.18 0.90 4.37
N THR A 79 -3.36 1.47 4.46
CA THR A 79 -4.41 1.22 3.48
C THR A 79 -4.20 2.23 2.37
N VAL A 80 -3.72 1.76 1.24
CA VAL A 80 -3.60 2.60 0.04
C VAL A 80 -4.94 2.56 -0.66
N VAL A 81 -5.49 3.74 -0.94
CA VAL A 81 -6.68 3.89 -1.78
C VAL A 81 -6.21 4.17 -3.19
N GLU A 82 -6.43 3.21 -4.08
CA GLU A 82 -6.09 3.33 -5.49
C GLU A 82 -7.34 3.75 -6.26
N ALA A 83 -7.27 4.90 -6.93
CA ALA A 83 -8.36 5.38 -7.76
C ALA A 83 -8.22 4.81 -9.18
N TYR A 84 -9.32 4.33 -9.71
CA TYR A 84 -9.43 3.84 -11.07
C TYR A 84 -10.63 4.48 -11.79
N GLU A 85 -10.49 4.66 -13.09
CA GLU A 85 -11.58 5.07 -13.95
C GLU A 85 -12.29 3.84 -14.51
N GLY A 86 -13.63 3.81 -14.42
CA GLY A 86 -14.45 2.76 -14.98
C GLY A 86 -14.77 1.58 -14.04
N THR A 87 -15.20 0.50 -14.68
CA THR A 87 -15.78 -0.71 -14.07
C THR A 87 -14.69 -1.68 -13.57
N TRP A 88 -15.09 -2.70 -12.81
CA TRP A 88 -14.16 -3.71 -12.30
C TRP A 88 -13.42 -4.45 -13.40
N GLU A 89 -14.02 -4.67 -14.57
CA GLU A 89 -13.35 -5.37 -15.68
C GLU A 89 -12.10 -4.63 -16.18
N ILE A 90 -12.20 -3.31 -16.36
CA ILE A 90 -11.07 -2.45 -16.75
C ILE A 90 -10.00 -2.47 -15.65
N ILE A 91 -10.45 -2.39 -14.40
CA ILE A 91 -9.57 -2.40 -13.22
C ILE A 91 -8.83 -3.72 -13.11
N GLU A 92 -9.52 -4.85 -13.31
CA GLU A 92 -8.96 -6.18 -13.20
C GLU A 92 -7.86 -6.39 -14.24
N GLU A 93 -8.08 -5.93 -15.48
CA GLU A 93 -7.07 -5.96 -16.54
C GLU A 93 -5.84 -5.13 -16.17
N GLN A 94 -6.03 -3.89 -15.71
CA GLN A 94 -4.93 -3.02 -15.26
C GLN A 94 -4.16 -3.64 -14.08
N ILE A 95 -4.86 -4.24 -13.12
CA ILE A 95 -4.24 -4.95 -12.00
C ILE A 95 -3.47 -6.17 -12.49
N LYS A 96 -4.00 -6.96 -13.43
CA LYS A 96 -3.31 -8.12 -14.03
C LYS A 96 -2.04 -7.69 -14.75
N GLU A 97 -2.09 -6.64 -15.58
CA GLU A 97 -0.92 -6.10 -16.26
C GLU A 97 0.15 -5.60 -15.29
N ARG A 98 -0.27 -4.87 -14.25
CA ARG A 98 0.61 -4.40 -13.19
C ARG A 98 1.26 -5.56 -12.45
N ASN A 99 0.48 -6.56 -12.05
CA ASN A 99 0.96 -7.73 -11.32
C ASN A 99 1.93 -8.57 -12.17
N THR A 100 1.63 -8.79 -13.44
CA THR A 100 2.51 -9.53 -14.36
C THR A 100 3.81 -8.77 -14.59
N THR A 101 3.76 -7.45 -14.73
CA THR A 101 4.95 -6.60 -14.87
C THR A 101 5.80 -6.61 -13.61
N ALA A 102 5.18 -6.46 -12.44
CA ALA A 102 5.85 -6.55 -11.14
C ALA A 102 6.50 -7.94 -10.95
N GLN A 103 5.81 -9.02 -11.32
CA GLN A 103 6.34 -10.39 -11.23
C GLN A 103 7.51 -10.61 -12.19
N ARG A 104 7.45 -10.06 -13.41
CA ARG A 104 8.56 -10.08 -14.37
C ARG A 104 9.76 -9.28 -13.86
N GLN A 105 9.54 -8.13 -13.24
CA GLN A 105 10.61 -7.34 -12.63
C GLN A 105 11.24 -8.07 -11.44
N HIS A 106 10.42 -8.61 -10.54
CA HIS A 106 10.89 -9.38 -9.38
C HIS A 106 11.66 -10.64 -9.79
N SER A 107 11.17 -11.39 -10.78
CA SER A 107 11.89 -12.58 -11.29
C SER A 107 13.21 -12.22 -11.97
N ARG A 108 13.27 -11.12 -12.73
CA ARG A 108 14.51 -10.59 -13.31
C ARG A 108 15.51 -10.16 -12.24
N ALA A 109 15.07 -9.41 -11.23
CA ALA A 109 15.91 -9.00 -10.11
C ALA A 109 16.48 -10.21 -9.35
N LYS A 110 15.63 -11.21 -9.06
CA LYS A 110 16.06 -12.46 -8.41
C LYS A 110 17.07 -13.25 -9.25
N ALA A 111 16.85 -13.34 -10.56
CA ALA A 111 17.78 -14.01 -11.47
C ALA A 111 19.13 -13.29 -11.54
N GLU A 112 19.11 -11.96 -11.54
CA GLU A 112 20.32 -11.14 -11.51
C GLU A 112 21.12 -11.33 -10.22
N THR A 113 20.46 -11.26 -9.05
CA THR A 113 21.10 -11.54 -7.75
C THR A 113 21.76 -12.92 -7.74
N LYS A 114 21.04 -13.95 -8.20
CA LYS A 114 21.56 -15.33 -8.27
C LYS A 114 22.76 -15.43 -9.22
N ARG A 115 22.71 -14.76 -10.39
CA ARG A 115 23.81 -14.73 -11.36
C ARG A 115 25.06 -14.08 -10.76
N LEU A 116 24.91 -12.93 -10.10
CA LEU A 116 26.04 -12.22 -9.49
C LEU A 116 26.65 -13.02 -8.32
N GLN A 117 25.83 -13.71 -7.53
CA GLN A 117 26.30 -14.62 -6.48
C GLN A 117 27.08 -15.81 -7.06
N ALA A 118 26.58 -16.46 -8.11
CA ALA A 118 27.28 -17.54 -8.78
C ALA A 118 28.62 -17.07 -9.39
N GLU A 119 28.65 -15.88 -9.97
CA GLU A 119 29.88 -15.26 -10.48
C GLU A 119 30.89 -15.00 -9.36
N ARG A 120 30.44 -14.53 -8.18
CA ARG A 120 31.28 -14.32 -7.00
C ARG A 120 31.93 -15.63 -6.56
N VAL A 121 31.16 -16.71 -6.41
CA VAL A 121 31.68 -18.04 -6.01
C VAL A 121 32.73 -18.52 -7.01
N ARG A 122 32.42 -18.48 -8.31
CA ARG A 122 33.33 -18.94 -9.37
C ARG A 122 34.63 -18.14 -9.42
N ARG A 123 34.58 -16.83 -9.15
CA ARG A 123 35.79 -15.98 -9.08
C ARG A 123 36.61 -16.26 -7.83
N MET A 124 35.96 -16.45 -6.66
CA MET A 124 36.66 -16.83 -5.44
C MET A 124 37.35 -18.19 -5.56
N GLU A 125 36.70 -19.18 -6.19
CA GLU A 125 37.30 -20.49 -6.47
C GLU A 125 38.52 -20.36 -7.39
N LYS A 126 38.44 -19.59 -8.47
CA LYS A 126 39.58 -19.31 -9.36
C LYS A 126 40.71 -18.62 -8.61
N THR A 127 40.43 -17.59 -7.81
CA THR A 127 41.44 -16.91 -6.99
C THR A 127 42.07 -17.88 -5.99
N ARG A 128 41.28 -18.72 -5.33
CA ARG A 128 41.76 -19.72 -4.37
C ARG A 128 42.64 -20.79 -5.03
N ALA A 129 42.27 -21.23 -6.23
CA ALA A 129 43.06 -22.18 -7.02
C ALA A 129 44.40 -21.56 -7.47
N VAL A 130 44.40 -20.31 -7.92
CA VAL A 130 45.63 -19.58 -8.28
C VAL A 130 46.51 -19.33 -7.06
N ALA A 131 45.93 -18.97 -5.91
CA ALA A 131 46.64 -18.82 -4.65
C ALA A 131 47.29 -20.14 -4.22
N ALA A 132 46.56 -21.26 -4.28
CA ALA A 132 47.10 -22.60 -3.98
C ALA A 132 48.22 -23.00 -4.95
N ALA A 133 48.08 -22.71 -6.25
CA ALA A 133 49.14 -22.95 -7.24
C ALA A 133 50.39 -22.08 -6.99
N SER A 134 50.21 -20.84 -6.52
CA SER A 134 51.31 -19.93 -6.18
C SER A 134 52.07 -20.34 -4.92
N GLN A 135 51.44 -21.11 -4.02
CA GLN A 135 52.09 -21.64 -2.80
C GLN A 135 53.06 -22.79 -3.11
N ARG A 136 52.92 -23.49 -4.24
CA ARG A 136 53.90 -24.50 -4.67
C ARG A 136 55.28 -23.86 -4.82
N THR A 137 56.29 -24.52 -4.26
CA THR A 137 57.68 -24.07 -4.33
C THR A 137 58.24 -24.49 -5.69
N PRO A 138 58.58 -23.54 -6.58
CA PRO A 138 59.25 -23.86 -7.83
C PRO A 138 60.61 -24.51 -7.53
N ASP A 139 61.10 -25.32 -8.47
CA ASP A 139 62.49 -25.78 -8.40
C ASP A 139 63.42 -24.55 -8.38
N ARG A 140 64.45 -24.60 -7.52
CA ARG A 140 65.38 -23.51 -7.27
C ARG A 140 66.22 -23.18 -8.51
N ARG A 141 66.35 -24.13 -9.45
CA ARG A 141 67.07 -23.96 -10.73
C ARG A 141 66.19 -23.38 -11.85
N ASP A 142 64.88 -23.32 -11.66
CA ASP A 142 63.94 -22.72 -12.60
C ASP A 142 63.76 -21.22 -12.28
N HIS A 143 64.68 -20.42 -12.82
CA HIS A 143 64.69 -18.98 -12.66
C HIS A 143 63.44 -18.31 -13.28
N ASP A 144 62.82 -18.92 -14.28
CA ASP A 144 61.62 -18.40 -14.95
C ASP A 144 60.35 -18.65 -14.11
N ALA A 145 60.22 -19.82 -13.50
CA ALA A 145 59.15 -20.11 -12.56
C ALA A 145 59.26 -19.26 -11.28
N CYS A 146 60.48 -19.02 -10.78
CA CYS A 146 60.71 -18.11 -9.64
C CYS A 146 60.29 -16.66 -9.97
N LYS A 147 60.63 -16.15 -11.17
CA LYS A 147 60.18 -14.83 -11.62
C LYS A 147 58.66 -14.76 -11.73
N ARG A 148 58.01 -15.74 -12.39
CA ARG A 148 56.54 -15.82 -12.52
C ARG A 148 55.83 -15.78 -11.17
N LYS A 149 56.33 -16.51 -10.16
CA LYS A 149 55.77 -16.50 -8.80
C LYS A 149 55.84 -15.11 -8.14
N LYS A 150 56.95 -14.39 -8.34
CA LYS A 150 57.17 -13.05 -7.78
C LYS A 150 56.20 -12.02 -8.38
N PHE A 151 55.97 -12.07 -9.70
CA PHE A 151 55.02 -11.19 -10.39
C PHE A 151 53.56 -11.54 -10.09
N ALA A 152 53.22 -12.83 -9.99
CA ALA A 152 51.88 -13.27 -9.63
C ALA A 152 51.48 -12.80 -8.21
N LYS A 153 52.41 -12.86 -7.25
CA LYS A 153 52.14 -12.45 -5.85
C LYS A 153 51.82 -10.96 -5.71
N GLY A 154 52.52 -10.08 -6.44
CA GLY A 154 52.28 -8.63 -6.37
C GLY A 154 51.03 -8.13 -7.10
N GLY A 155 50.64 -8.80 -8.20
CA GLY A 155 49.48 -8.40 -9.02
C GLY A 155 48.13 -8.93 -8.53
N LEU A 156 48.11 -10.09 -7.86
CA LEU A 156 46.87 -10.70 -7.37
C LEU A 156 46.24 -9.91 -6.21
N ASP A 157 47.03 -9.47 -5.22
CA ASP A 157 46.45 -8.96 -3.95
C ASP A 157 45.71 -7.62 -4.10
N ALA A 158 46.22 -6.67 -4.91
CA ALA A 158 45.61 -5.35 -5.07
C ALA A 158 44.54 -5.29 -6.18
N GLY A 159 44.66 -6.13 -7.22
CA GLY A 159 43.72 -6.18 -8.35
C GLY A 159 42.48 -7.04 -8.06
N VAL A 160 42.66 -8.15 -7.35
CA VAL A 160 41.55 -9.05 -6.99
C VAL A 160 40.67 -8.41 -5.91
N SER A 161 41.25 -7.77 -4.88
CA SER A 161 40.47 -7.11 -3.82
C SER A 161 39.54 -6.01 -4.35
N ARG A 162 40.00 -5.16 -5.28
CA ARG A 162 39.15 -4.11 -5.88
C ARG A 162 38.01 -4.68 -6.74
N ASN A 163 38.29 -5.75 -7.49
CA ASN A 163 37.28 -6.39 -8.34
C ASN A 163 36.24 -7.18 -7.52
N VAL A 164 36.65 -7.80 -6.40
CA VAL A 164 35.74 -8.46 -5.45
C VAL A 164 34.85 -7.41 -4.76
N ALA A 165 35.42 -6.31 -4.27
CA ALA A 165 34.65 -5.23 -3.64
C ALA A 165 33.60 -4.63 -4.60
N ARG A 166 33.95 -4.44 -5.88
CA ARG A 166 33.00 -3.96 -6.90
C ARG A 166 31.85 -4.97 -7.15
N LEU A 167 32.14 -6.27 -7.12
CA LEU A 167 31.10 -7.30 -7.26
C LEU A 167 30.20 -7.37 -6.03
N GLU A 168 30.76 -7.24 -4.83
CA GLU A 168 30.00 -7.19 -3.58
C GLU A 168 29.07 -5.99 -3.54
N GLY A 169 29.52 -4.81 -3.99
CA GLY A 169 28.67 -3.63 -4.13
C GLY A 169 27.50 -3.84 -5.11
N ARG A 170 27.71 -4.56 -6.22
CA ARG A 170 26.65 -4.92 -7.18
C ARG A 170 25.66 -5.91 -6.61
N ILE A 171 26.13 -6.90 -5.85
CA ILE A 171 25.26 -7.87 -5.16
C ILE A 171 24.40 -7.15 -4.12
N ALA A 172 24.98 -6.25 -3.32
CA ALA A 172 24.24 -5.46 -2.33
C ALA A 172 23.21 -4.52 -3.00
N ALA A 173 23.52 -3.93 -4.15
CA ALA A 173 22.58 -3.14 -4.92
C ALA A 173 21.41 -3.98 -5.46
N ALA A 174 21.70 -5.17 -6.01
CA ALA A 174 20.69 -6.10 -6.52
C ALA A 174 19.80 -6.67 -5.39
N GLN A 175 20.38 -6.96 -4.22
CA GLN A 175 19.64 -7.40 -3.03
C GLN A 175 18.69 -6.33 -2.51
N ARG A 176 19.13 -5.07 -2.42
CA ARG A 176 18.24 -3.95 -2.03
C ARG A 176 17.10 -3.74 -3.01
N ALA A 177 17.38 -3.85 -4.32
CA ALA A 177 16.34 -3.81 -5.33
C ALA A 177 15.34 -4.97 -5.15
N GLN A 178 15.80 -6.16 -4.78
CA GLN A 178 14.94 -7.33 -4.53
C GLN A 178 14.11 -7.19 -3.24
N GLU A 179 14.68 -6.67 -2.16
CA GLU A 179 14.03 -6.49 -0.86
C GLU A 179 12.85 -5.51 -0.91
N GLY A 180 12.95 -4.45 -1.73
CA GLY A 180 11.86 -3.51 -1.97
C GLY A 180 10.57 -4.14 -2.50
N PHE A 181 10.61 -5.38 -3.00
CA PHE A 181 9.45 -6.12 -3.49
C PHE A 181 8.85 -7.13 -2.49
N VAL A 182 9.54 -7.47 -1.38
CA VAL A 182 9.18 -8.60 -0.50
C VAL A 182 8.59 -8.18 0.85
N THR A 183 8.93 -6.99 1.37
CA THR A 183 8.60 -6.54 2.73
C THR A 183 7.13 -6.08 2.90
N ALA A 184 6.17 -6.83 2.36
CA ALA A 184 4.74 -6.55 2.49
C ALA A 184 4.05 -7.45 3.56
N THR A 185 4.66 -7.70 4.74
CA THR A 185 4.13 -8.69 5.71
C THR A 185 3.99 -8.18 7.17
N LYS A 186 2.72 -7.96 7.56
CA LYS A 186 1.99 -7.82 8.86
C LYS A 186 2.51 -6.92 10.01
N ARG A 187 1.97 -5.69 10.23
CA ARG A 187 2.00 -4.91 11.52
C ARG A 187 0.89 -3.82 11.74
N TYR A 188 0.30 -3.73 12.93
CA TYR A 188 -1.01 -3.11 13.26
C TYR A 188 -1.27 -1.58 13.16
N ASP A 189 -0.40 -0.74 12.59
CA ASP A 189 -0.65 0.72 12.50
C ASP A 189 -1.10 1.09 11.08
N GLY A 190 -2.13 1.94 10.87
CA GLY A 190 -2.73 2.16 9.54
C GLY A 190 -2.89 3.64 9.13
N ALA A 191 -2.33 4.01 7.97
CA ALA A 191 -2.60 5.29 7.30
C ALA A 191 -3.41 5.09 6.00
N VAL A 192 -4.39 5.97 5.72
CA VAL A 192 -5.16 5.95 4.47
C VAL A 192 -4.58 6.98 3.49
N ARG A 193 -4.10 6.52 2.32
CA ARG A 193 -3.52 7.40 1.29
C ARG A 193 -4.49 7.54 0.13
N PHE A 194 -4.78 8.77 -0.27
CA PHE A 194 -5.61 9.07 -1.44
C PHE A 194 -4.76 9.63 -2.59
N ASP A 195 -5.09 9.24 -3.81
CA ASP A 195 -4.61 9.91 -5.02
C ASP A 195 -5.72 10.84 -5.53
N ILE A 196 -5.62 12.14 -5.22
CA ILE A 196 -6.67 13.13 -5.45
C ILE A 196 -6.20 14.15 -6.48
N VAL A 197 -7.05 14.38 -7.49
CA VAL A 197 -6.90 15.48 -8.46
C VAL A 197 -7.68 16.71 -7.96
N PRO A 198 -7.11 17.93 -8.01
CA PRO A 198 -7.78 19.15 -7.58
C PRO A 198 -9.07 19.41 -8.40
N SER A 199 -10.16 19.74 -7.72
CA SER A 199 -11.41 20.18 -8.37
C SER A 199 -11.44 21.70 -8.52
N SER A 200 -12.10 22.19 -9.57
CA SER A 200 -12.34 23.63 -9.79
C SER A 200 -13.43 24.23 -8.89
N ARG A 201 -14.17 23.38 -8.16
CA ARG A 201 -15.19 23.83 -7.20
C ARG A 201 -14.53 24.35 -5.93
N ARG A 202 -15.04 25.49 -5.45
CA ARG A 202 -14.56 26.20 -4.26
C ARG A 202 -14.72 25.39 -2.98
N GLU A 203 -15.79 24.62 -2.84
CA GLU A 203 -16.02 23.72 -1.72
C GLU A 203 -16.81 22.52 -2.24
N LEU A 204 -16.27 21.31 -2.08
CA LEU A 204 -16.93 20.06 -2.48
C LEU A 204 -17.73 19.46 -1.34
N MET A 205 -17.19 19.57 -0.12
CA MET A 205 -17.80 18.99 1.08
C MET A 205 -17.27 19.74 2.30
N HIS A 206 -18.19 20.11 3.18
CA HIS A 206 -17.89 20.66 4.50
C HIS A 206 -18.44 19.71 5.56
N LEU A 207 -17.55 19.18 6.40
CA LEU A 207 -17.88 18.34 7.54
C LEU A 207 -17.49 19.10 8.80
N GLU A 208 -18.47 19.34 9.67
CA GLU A 208 -18.19 19.90 10.99
C GLU A 208 -17.34 18.94 11.82
N GLN A 209 -16.67 19.46 12.85
CA GLN A 209 -15.95 18.60 13.80
C GLN A 209 -16.94 17.70 14.54
N GLY A 210 -16.59 16.43 14.72
CA GLY A 210 -17.44 15.48 15.43
C GLY A 210 -16.72 14.20 15.82
N VAL A 211 -17.47 13.30 16.45
CA VAL A 211 -16.97 12.02 16.92
C VAL A 211 -17.83 10.90 16.34
N ILE A 212 -17.18 9.90 15.75
CA ILE A 212 -17.83 8.66 15.34
C ILE A 212 -17.71 7.66 16.48
N ARG A 213 -18.82 7.33 17.14
CA ARG A 213 -18.85 6.27 18.15
C ARG A 213 -18.90 4.91 17.43
N LEU A 214 -17.87 4.10 17.57
CA LEU A 214 -17.79 2.74 17.06
C LEU A 214 -18.46 1.80 18.07
N THR A 215 -19.78 1.83 18.14
CA THR A 215 -20.56 0.93 19.02
C THR A 215 -20.87 -0.40 18.32
N SER A 216 -21.33 -1.40 19.07
CA SER A 216 -21.78 -2.69 18.50
C SER A 216 -23.07 -2.56 17.67
N GLN A 217 -23.76 -1.42 17.72
CA GLN A 217 -24.98 -1.12 16.97
C GLN A 217 -24.75 0.14 16.14
N GLU A 218 -24.10 -0.06 14.99
CA GLU A 218 -23.83 0.94 13.95
C GLU A 218 -23.06 2.20 14.40
N PRO A 219 -22.12 2.71 13.57
CA PRO A 219 -21.42 3.94 13.89
C PRO A 219 -22.38 5.15 13.85
N LEU A 220 -22.43 5.93 14.93
CA LEU A 220 -23.22 7.16 15.01
C LEU A 220 -22.31 8.40 14.99
N TRP A 221 -22.69 9.40 14.20
CA TRP A 221 -22.03 10.71 14.15
C TRP A 221 -22.68 11.67 15.14
N ASP A 222 -21.92 12.07 16.15
CA ASP A 222 -22.38 12.99 17.20
C ASP A 222 -21.46 14.22 17.33
N GLN A 223 -21.98 15.29 17.94
CA GLN A 223 -21.14 16.39 18.41
C GLN A 223 -20.14 15.86 19.43
N ALA A 224 -18.90 16.35 19.34
CA ALA A 224 -17.84 15.96 20.27
C ALA A 224 -18.22 16.41 21.69
N ASP A 225 -18.41 15.45 22.59
CA ASP A 225 -18.46 15.72 24.03
C ASP A 225 -17.04 16.10 24.48
N PRO A 226 -16.82 17.31 25.05
CA PRO A 226 -15.50 17.74 25.51
C PRO A 226 -14.88 16.81 26.55
N ASP A 227 -15.71 16.08 27.32
CA ASP A 227 -15.26 15.22 28.41
C ASP A 227 -15.04 13.75 27.99
N GLU A 228 -15.40 13.40 26.74
CA GLU A 228 -15.22 12.05 26.20
C GLU A 228 -13.98 12.00 25.28
N LEU A 229 -12.98 11.19 25.67
CA LEU A 229 -11.73 11.09 24.91
C LEU A 229 -11.79 9.90 23.94
N PRO A 230 -11.90 10.15 22.61
CA PRO A 230 -11.93 9.07 21.63
C PRO A 230 -10.58 8.37 21.58
N ARG A 231 -10.63 7.05 21.41
CA ARG A 231 -9.46 6.18 21.36
C ARG A 231 -8.53 6.52 20.20
N TYR A 232 -9.10 6.96 19.09
CA TYR A 232 -8.38 7.33 17.87
C TYR A 232 -8.75 8.74 17.42
N VAL A 233 -7.78 9.43 16.81
CA VAL A 233 -7.95 10.74 16.20
C VAL A 233 -7.50 10.64 14.74
N ALA A 234 -8.40 10.98 13.82
CA ALA A 234 -8.06 11.17 12.42
C ALA A 234 -7.36 12.52 12.24
N ARG A 235 -6.25 12.55 11.53
CA ARG A 235 -5.57 13.77 11.08
C ARG A 235 -5.49 13.78 9.58
N VAL A 236 -5.75 14.94 8.98
CA VAL A 236 -5.69 15.10 7.52
C VAL A 236 -4.45 15.93 7.19
N ASP A 237 -3.51 15.32 6.46
CA ASP A 237 -2.26 15.94 6.02
C ASP A 237 -2.19 15.89 4.49
N GLY A 238 -2.72 16.93 3.83
CA GLY A 238 -2.89 16.96 2.38
C GLY A 238 -3.78 15.81 1.90
N ASN A 239 -3.21 14.83 1.18
CA ASN A 239 -3.93 13.66 0.67
C ASN A 239 -3.86 12.43 1.60
N HIS A 240 -3.42 12.61 2.85
CA HIS A 240 -3.26 11.52 3.82
C HIS A 240 -4.26 11.70 4.96
N VAL A 241 -5.01 10.65 5.27
CA VAL A 241 -5.75 10.57 6.53
C VAL A 241 -5.04 9.60 7.44
N ASN A 242 -4.40 10.14 8.48
CA ASN A 242 -3.63 9.42 9.47
C ASN A 242 -4.51 9.12 10.68
N LEU A 243 -4.69 7.85 10.99
CA LEU A 243 -5.34 7.42 12.23
C LEU A 243 -4.27 7.24 13.30
N THR A 244 -4.32 8.08 14.34
CA THR A 244 -3.37 8.00 15.45
C THR A 244 -4.12 7.71 16.74
N ARG A 245 -3.52 6.90 17.61
CA ARG A 245 -4.05 6.71 18.96
C ARG A 245 -3.98 8.05 19.70
N ASN A 246 -5.07 8.43 20.38
CA ASN A 246 -5.10 9.70 21.09
C ASN A 246 -4.00 9.73 22.16
N ARG A 247 -3.03 10.65 22.01
CA ARG A 247 -1.86 10.75 22.90
C ARG A 247 -2.23 11.36 24.25
N GLU A 248 -3.33 12.10 24.33
CA GLU A 248 -3.86 12.66 25.57
C GLU A 248 -4.34 11.56 26.53
N LEU A 249 -4.47 10.31 26.06
CA LEU A 249 -4.79 9.14 26.90
C LEU A 249 -3.60 8.59 27.70
N THR A 250 -2.39 9.13 27.56
CA THR A 250 -1.17 8.56 28.18
C THR A 250 -1.04 8.80 29.70
N GLY A 251 -2.04 9.40 30.35
CA GLY A 251 -2.06 9.64 31.81
C GLY A 251 -3.42 9.57 32.50
N HIS A 252 -4.51 9.25 31.80
CA HIS A 252 -5.87 9.21 32.37
C HIS A 252 -6.35 7.77 32.61
N THR A 253 -6.92 7.51 33.80
CA THR A 253 -7.56 6.23 34.13
C THR A 253 -8.82 6.02 33.27
N LEU A 254 -9.02 4.79 32.81
CA LEU A 254 -9.98 4.26 31.81
C LEU A 254 -11.48 4.60 31.98
N GLN A 255 -11.90 5.52 32.85
CA GLN A 255 -13.31 5.80 33.13
C GLN A 255 -14.03 6.56 32.00
N HIS A 256 -13.31 7.27 31.11
CA HIS A 256 -13.88 8.09 30.03
C HIS A 256 -13.42 7.69 28.62
N THR A 257 -12.87 6.48 28.44
CA THR A 257 -12.45 5.98 27.12
C THR A 257 -13.61 5.34 26.38
N SER A 258 -13.98 5.88 25.21
CA SER A 258 -14.91 5.23 24.29
C SER A 258 -14.21 4.66 23.06
N GLU A 259 -14.77 3.60 22.49
CA GLU A 259 -14.40 3.15 21.14
C GLU A 259 -14.95 4.15 20.14
N ALA A 260 -14.27 5.27 20.00
CA ALA A 260 -14.71 6.35 19.13
C ALA A 260 -13.53 6.95 18.36
N LEU A 261 -13.85 7.52 17.21
CA LEU A 261 -12.93 8.20 16.31
C LEU A 261 -13.29 9.69 16.25
N ALA A 262 -12.40 10.56 16.75
CA ALA A 262 -12.52 12.00 16.50
C ALA A 262 -12.21 12.29 15.04
N ILE A 263 -13.12 13.00 14.38
CA ILE A 263 -12.93 13.55 13.04
C ILE A 263 -12.84 15.08 13.16
N PRO A 264 -11.73 15.68 12.71
CA PRO A 264 -11.58 17.13 12.73
C PRO A 264 -12.58 17.77 11.78
N ARG A 265 -12.72 19.10 11.85
CA ARG A 265 -13.44 19.84 10.81
C ARG A 265 -12.73 19.60 9.47
N ILE A 266 -13.44 19.03 8.50
CA ILE A 266 -12.90 18.75 7.16
C ILE A 266 -13.66 19.62 6.17
N SER A 267 -12.97 20.60 5.59
CA SER A 267 -13.45 21.27 4.39
C SER A 267 -12.59 20.82 3.22
N VAL A 268 -13.19 20.09 2.28
CA VAL A 268 -12.53 19.67 1.04
C VAL A 268 -12.85 20.71 -0.02
N GLY A 269 -11.90 21.62 -0.26
CA GLY A 269 -12.03 22.71 -1.21
C GLY A 269 -11.35 23.98 -0.73
N HIS A 270 -10.04 24.04 -0.93
CA HIS A 270 -9.23 25.19 -1.33
C HIS A 270 -7.77 24.81 -1.10
N GLY A 271 -7.05 24.63 -2.19
CA GLY A 271 -5.60 24.77 -2.17
C GLY A 271 -5.27 26.24 -1.96
N THR A 272 -4.85 26.57 -0.75
CA THR A 272 -3.93 27.70 -0.55
C THR A 272 -2.68 27.11 0.08
N ILE A 273 -1.71 26.83 -0.78
CA ILE A 273 -0.30 26.73 -0.39
C ILE A 273 0.02 28.11 0.22
N SER A 274 0.28 28.14 1.52
CA SER A 274 1.03 29.23 2.17
C SER A 274 2.45 28.75 2.40
#